data_AF-A0A8T5ZN10-F1
#
_entry.id   AF-A0A8T5ZN10-F1
#
_cell.length_a   1.000
_cell.length_b   1.000
_cell.length_c   1.000
_cell.angle_alpha   90.00
_cell.angle_beta   90.00
_cell.angle_gamma   90.00
#
_symmetry.space_group_name_H-M   'P 1'
#
loop_
_entity.id
_entity.type
_entity.pdbx_description
1 polymer ?
#
loop_
_entity_poly.entity_id
_entity_poly.type
_entity_poly.pdbx_seq_one_letter_code
_entity_poly.pdbx_strand_id
1 'polypeptide(L)'
;VIAVTLLLAGGLVWLEKRPQLAIDTLLGIMAHSALSLGLVVVSLMSNIRVDLMAYLFGDLLAVTPEDLISIAIGVVIVVAILFWQWRNLLSMTISPDLAFVDGVKLQRVKLLLMLVTALTIGVAMKFVGALIITSLLIIPAATARRFARTPEQMAGVAVLVGMVAVTGGLTFSAVYDTPAGPSVVLCAALLFILSMMKKQAS
;
A
#
# COMPACT_ATOMS: atom_id res chain seq x y z
N VAL A 1 -6.53 -8.27 -11.51
CA VAL A 1 -5.56 -7.80 -10.49
C VAL A 1 -5.94 -8.25 -9.08
N ILE A 2 -7.08 -7.82 -8.54
CA ILE A 2 -7.52 -8.15 -7.16
C ILE A 2 -7.47 -9.66 -6.86
N ALA A 3 -8.02 -10.50 -7.74
CA ALA A 3 -8.00 -11.95 -7.55
C ALA A 3 -6.57 -12.51 -7.44
N VAL A 4 -5.65 -12.00 -8.27
CA VAL A 4 -4.23 -12.42 -8.28
C VAL A 4 -3.52 -11.91 -7.02
N THR A 5 -3.75 -10.67 -6.60
CA THR A 5 -3.13 -10.13 -5.38
C THR A 5 -3.60 -10.86 -4.12
N LEU A 6 -4.88 -11.21 -4.04
CA LEU A 6 -5.42 -12.02 -2.94
C LEU A 6 -4.87 -13.46 -2.97
N LEU A 7 -4.72 -14.07 -4.15
CA LEU A 7 -4.08 -15.38 -4.30
C LEU A 7 -2.62 -15.35 -3.84
N LEU A 8 -1.85 -14.35 -4.25
CA LEU A 8 -0.46 -14.18 -3.84
C LEU A 8 -0.33 -13.94 -2.34
N ALA A 9 -1.21 -13.10 -1.76
CA ALA A 9 -1.26 -12.89 -0.32
C ALA A 9 -1.55 -14.20 0.44
N GLY A 10 -2.53 -14.99 -0.02
CA GLY A 10 -2.83 -16.31 0.56
C GLY A 10 -1.67 -17.29 0.44
N GLY A 11 -1.00 -17.32 -0.72
CA GLY A 11 0.19 -18.13 -0.97
C GLY A 11 1.36 -17.75 -0.05
N LEU A 12 1.58 -16.46 0.17
CA LEU A 12 2.61 -15.95 1.08
C LEU A 12 2.34 -16.42 2.52
N VAL A 13 1.08 -16.29 3.00
CA VAL A 13 0.70 -16.75 4.36
C VAL A 13 0.93 -18.25 4.52
N TRP A 14 0.64 -19.03 3.47
CA TRP A 14 0.85 -20.47 3.50
C TRP A 14 2.34 -20.84 3.56
N LEU A 15 3.16 -20.12 2.80
CA LEU A 15 4.60 -20.37 2.71
C LEU A 15 5.36 -19.90 3.95
N GLU A 16 4.89 -18.83 4.60
CA GLU A 16 5.41 -18.29 5.86
C GLU A 16 5.32 -19.29 7.03
N LYS A 17 4.38 -20.24 6.96
CA LYS A 17 4.28 -21.31 7.98
C LYS A 17 5.49 -22.26 8.00
N ARG A 18 6.38 -22.16 7.01
CA ARG A 18 7.61 -22.97 6.93
C ARG A 18 8.78 -22.16 7.51
N PRO A 19 9.44 -22.62 8.59
CA PRO A 19 10.46 -21.86 9.32
C PRO A 19 11.81 -21.71 8.60
N GLN A 20 11.93 -22.19 7.35
CA GLN A 20 13.22 -22.32 6.68
C GLN A 20 13.67 -21.05 5.92
N LEU A 21 12.79 -20.06 5.71
CA LEU A 21 13.10 -18.88 4.91
C LEU A 21 12.62 -17.59 5.60
N ALA A 22 13.47 -16.55 5.55
CA ALA A 22 13.08 -15.22 6.00
C ALA A 22 11.91 -14.69 5.16
N ILE A 23 10.96 -14.03 5.82
CA ILE A 23 9.74 -13.55 5.17
C ILE A 23 10.05 -12.52 4.07
N ASP A 24 11.09 -11.71 4.27
CA ASP A 24 11.54 -10.71 3.31
C ASP A 24 12.09 -11.36 2.04
N THR A 25 12.77 -12.50 2.19
CA THR A 25 13.26 -13.31 1.06
C THR A 25 12.10 -13.92 0.29
N LEU A 26 11.12 -14.48 0.98
CA LEU A 26 9.91 -15.03 0.35
C LEU A 26 9.11 -13.98 -0.40
N LEU A 27 8.92 -12.81 0.22
CA LEU A 27 8.24 -11.67 -0.39
C LEU A 27 8.97 -11.21 -1.66
N GLY A 28 10.30 -11.07 -1.58
CA GLY A 28 11.14 -10.69 -2.72
C GLY A 28 11.05 -11.67 -3.88
N ILE A 29 11.19 -12.97 -3.61
CA ILE A 29 11.10 -14.02 -4.64
C ILE A 29 9.71 -14.02 -5.26
N MET A 30 8.64 -14.06 -4.46
CA MET A 30 7.27 -14.08 -4.98
C MET A 30 6.95 -12.86 -5.84
N ALA A 31 7.37 -11.66 -5.42
CA ALA A 31 7.14 -10.43 -6.17
C ALA A 31 7.84 -10.45 -7.54
N HIS A 32 9.14 -10.77 -7.57
CA HIS A 32 9.91 -10.80 -8.83
C HIS A 32 9.47 -11.95 -9.74
N SER A 33 9.14 -13.12 -9.19
CA SER A 33 8.58 -14.23 -9.96
C SER A 33 7.22 -13.90 -10.56
N ALA A 34 6.31 -13.28 -9.80
CA ALA A 34 5.00 -12.87 -10.30
C ALA A 34 5.12 -11.79 -11.39
N LEU A 35 6.01 -10.81 -11.22
CA LEU A 35 6.28 -9.77 -12.20
C LEU A 35 6.88 -10.35 -13.49
N SER A 36 7.87 -11.23 -13.37
CA SER A 36 8.50 -11.90 -14.52
C SER A 36 7.49 -12.78 -15.27
N LEU A 37 6.70 -13.59 -14.55
CA LEU A 37 5.65 -14.41 -15.15
C LEU A 37 4.60 -13.54 -15.86
N GLY A 38 4.17 -12.44 -15.25
CA GLY A 38 3.26 -11.49 -15.87
C GLY A 38 3.81 -10.90 -17.17
N LEU A 39 5.09 -10.49 -17.17
CA LEU A 39 5.77 -9.97 -18.36
C LEU A 39 5.90 -11.01 -19.47
N VAL A 40 6.24 -12.26 -19.14
CA VAL A 40 6.31 -13.35 -20.12
C VAL A 40 4.93 -13.60 -20.75
N VAL A 41 3.87 -13.67 -19.94
CA VAL A 41 2.49 -13.86 -20.45
C VAL A 41 2.10 -12.72 -21.40
N VAL A 42 2.39 -11.47 -21.03
CA VAL A 42 2.14 -10.31 -21.90
C VAL A 42 2.97 -10.38 -23.18
N SER A 43 4.24 -10.75 -23.10
CA SER A 43 5.12 -10.86 -24.28
C SER A 43 4.66 -11.94 -25.27
N LEU A 44 3.93 -12.96 -24.82
CA LEU A 44 3.34 -13.99 -25.68
C LEU A 44 2.05 -13.53 -26.37
N MET A 45 1.43 -12.44 -25.89
CA MET A 45 0.24 -11.83 -26.50
C MET A 45 0.67 -10.88 -27.61
N SER A 46 0.86 -11.41 -28.82
CA SER A 46 1.33 -10.69 -30.01
C SER A 46 0.43 -9.53 -30.48
N ASN A 47 -0.82 -9.47 -30.04
CA ASN A 47 -1.80 -8.46 -30.45
C ASN A 47 -2.09 -7.37 -29.40
N ILE A 48 -1.40 -7.39 -28.25
CA ILE A 48 -1.65 -6.43 -27.15
C ILE A 48 -0.37 -5.65 -26.87
N ARG A 49 -0.33 -4.38 -27.28
CA ARG A 49 0.71 -3.45 -26.84
C ARG A 49 0.36 -2.95 -25.44
N VAL A 50 1.01 -3.50 -24.42
CA VAL A 50 0.87 -3.03 -23.05
C VAL A 50 1.87 -1.90 -22.81
N ASP A 51 1.37 -0.72 -22.46
CA ASP A 51 2.21 0.36 -21.98
C ASP A 51 2.63 0.09 -20.52
N LEU A 52 3.85 -0.41 -20.38
CA LEU A 52 4.46 -0.69 -19.08
C LEU A 52 4.67 0.59 -18.27
N MET A 53 4.95 1.73 -18.91
CA MET A 53 5.17 3.00 -18.22
C MET A 53 3.87 3.46 -17.55
N ALA A 54 2.74 3.35 -18.26
CA ALA A 54 1.42 3.62 -17.69
C ALA A 54 1.08 2.69 -16.52
N TYR A 55 1.51 1.42 -16.53
CA TYR A 55 1.29 0.50 -15.39
C TYR A 55 2.21 0.76 -14.19
N LEU A 56 3.46 1.16 -14.44
CA LEU A 56 4.44 1.43 -13.40
C LEU A 56 4.17 2.76 -12.69
N PHE A 57 3.84 3.80 -13.46
CA PHE A 57 3.62 5.16 -12.95
C PHE A 57 2.16 5.56 -12.83
N GLY A 58 1.23 4.75 -13.32
CA GLY A 58 -0.19 5.09 -13.33
C GLY A 58 -0.50 6.27 -14.25
N ASP A 59 -1.79 6.56 -14.35
CA ASP A 59 -2.28 7.82 -14.89
C ASP A 59 -3.40 8.33 -13.98
N LEU A 60 -3.00 9.16 -13.02
CA LEU A 60 -3.90 9.79 -12.05
C LEU A 60 -4.88 10.76 -12.72
N LEU A 61 -4.54 11.29 -13.91
CA LEU A 61 -5.36 12.25 -14.64
C LEU A 61 -6.44 11.56 -15.49
N ALA A 62 -6.23 10.31 -15.90
CA ALA A 62 -7.17 9.52 -16.69
C ALA A 62 -8.24 8.77 -15.87
N VAL A 63 -8.38 9.07 -14.57
CA VAL A 63 -9.35 8.41 -13.68
C VAL A 63 -10.78 8.81 -14.06
N THR A 64 -11.64 7.81 -14.27
CA THR A 64 -13.06 8.01 -14.64
C THR A 64 -13.98 8.05 -13.41
N PRO A 65 -15.23 8.57 -13.54
CA PRO A 65 -16.20 8.51 -12.44
C PRO A 65 -16.54 7.08 -11.97
N GLU A 66 -16.55 6.10 -12.87
CA GLU A 66 -16.79 4.69 -12.51
C GLU A 66 -15.64 4.12 -11.66
N ASP A 67 -14.42 4.56 -11.94
CA ASP A 67 -13.25 4.21 -11.14
C ASP A 67 -13.35 4.77 -9.73
N LEU A 68 -13.87 5.99 -9.57
CA LEU A 68 -14.09 6.60 -8.27
C LEU A 68 -15.08 5.81 -7.41
N ILE A 69 -16.14 5.27 -8.02
CA ILE A 69 -17.10 4.39 -7.32
C ILE A 69 -16.39 3.11 -6.84
N SER A 70 -15.57 2.50 -7.70
CA SER A 70 -14.81 1.30 -7.36
C SER A 70 -13.83 1.54 -6.20
N ILE A 71 -13.15 2.69 -6.19
CA ILE A 71 -12.28 3.13 -5.10
C ILE A 71 -13.09 3.34 -3.83
N ALA A 72 -14.23 4.05 -3.90
CA ALA A 72 -15.08 4.35 -2.75
C ALA A 72 -15.58 3.06 -2.08
N ILE A 73 -16.06 2.08 -2.87
CA ILE A 73 -16.47 0.77 -2.37
C ILE A 73 -15.30 0.07 -1.68
N GLY A 74 -14.12 0.05 -2.31
CA GLY A 74 -12.92 -0.54 -1.74
C GLY A 74 -12.53 0.08 -0.40
N VAL A 75 -12.55 1.42 -0.31
CA VAL A 75 -12.27 2.16 0.92
C VAL A 75 -13.29 1.81 2.01
N VAL A 76 -14.59 1.80 1.70
CA VAL A 76 -15.64 1.45 2.67
C VAL A 76 -15.42 0.04 3.22
N ILE A 77 -15.13 -0.94 2.36
CA ILE A 77 -14.87 -2.32 2.77
C ILE A 77 -13.64 -2.39 3.68
N VAL A 78 -12.52 -1.76 3.27
CA VAL A 78 -11.28 -1.75 4.05
C VAL A 78 -11.49 -1.09 5.42
N VAL A 79 -12.12 0.08 5.46
CA VAL A 79 -12.40 0.81 6.71
C VAL A 79 -13.35 0.01 7.62
N ALA A 80 -14.38 -0.63 7.06
CA ALA A 80 -15.29 -1.47 7.84
C ALA A 80 -14.55 -2.66 8.50
N ILE A 81 -13.68 -3.34 7.74
CA ILE A 81 -12.86 -4.44 8.26
C ILE A 81 -11.88 -3.94 9.33
N LEU A 82 -11.22 -2.81 9.08
CA LEU A 82 -10.30 -2.20 10.04
C LEU A 82 -11.03 -1.81 11.33
N PHE A 83 -12.21 -1.21 11.24
CA PHE A 83 -13.01 -0.83 12.40
C PHE A 83 -13.45 -2.06 13.20
N TRP A 84 -13.91 -3.12 12.53
CA TRP A 84 -14.32 -4.36 13.17
C TRP A 84 -13.16 -5.08 13.88
N GLN A 85 -11.97 -5.10 13.27
CA GLN A 85 -10.81 -5.85 13.77
C GLN A 85 -9.77 -4.96 14.49
N TRP A 86 -10.06 -3.67 14.71
CA TRP A 86 -9.10 -2.66 15.18
C TRP A 86 -8.34 -3.09 16.43
N ARG A 87 -9.08 -3.53 17.45
CA ARG A 87 -8.51 -3.95 18.74
C ARG A 87 -7.55 -5.13 18.59
N ASN A 88 -7.93 -6.13 17.79
CA ASN A 88 -7.10 -7.32 17.57
C ASN A 88 -5.84 -6.99 16.75
N LEU A 89 -5.93 -6.08 15.78
CA LEU A 89 -4.77 -5.59 15.00
C LEU A 89 -3.79 -4.83 15.89
N LEU A 90 -4.30 -3.95 16.76
CA LEU A 90 -3.47 -3.21 17.71
C LEU A 90 -2.80 -4.13 18.73
N SER A 91 -3.55 -5.03 19.36
CA SER A 91 -3.00 -5.99 20.31
C SER A 91 -1.86 -6.81 19.69
N MET A 92 -2.07 -7.33 18.47
CA MET A 92 -1.04 -8.08 17.74
C MET A 92 0.22 -7.23 17.44
N THR A 93 0.06 -5.94 17.15
CA THR A 93 1.17 -5.05 16.77
C THR A 93 1.97 -4.59 17.98
N ILE A 94 1.32 -4.40 19.14
CA ILE A 94 1.97 -3.94 20.38
C ILE A 94 2.69 -5.11 21.06
N SER A 95 2.01 -6.23 21.25
CA SER A 95 2.59 -7.41 21.87
C SER A 95 1.91 -8.70 21.37
N PRO A 96 2.57 -9.44 20.46
CA PRO A 96 2.06 -10.72 19.97
C PRO A 96 1.83 -11.73 21.11
N ASP A 97 2.70 -11.74 22.12
CA ASP A 97 2.62 -12.68 23.24
C ASP A 97 1.42 -12.37 24.15
N LEU A 98 1.18 -11.09 24.47
CA LEU A 98 -0.01 -10.69 25.23
C LEU A 98 -1.29 -10.94 24.42
N ALA A 99 -1.28 -10.67 23.11
CA ALA A 99 -2.42 -10.97 22.25
C ALA A 99 -2.74 -12.48 22.21
N PHE A 100 -1.72 -13.34 22.22
CA PHE A 100 -1.91 -14.78 22.31
C PHE A 100 -2.55 -15.20 23.63
N VAL A 101 -2.09 -14.62 24.75
CA VAL A 101 -2.65 -14.86 26.09
C VAL A 101 -4.11 -14.39 26.18
N ASP A 102 -4.44 -13.27 25.51
CA ASP A 102 -5.82 -12.75 25.40
C ASP A 102 -6.73 -13.57 24.45
N GLY A 103 -6.24 -14.70 23.92
CA GLY A 103 -7.00 -15.61 23.07
C GLY A 103 -7.12 -15.15 21.61
N VAL A 104 -6.34 -14.14 21.20
CA VAL A 104 -6.32 -13.67 19.81
C VAL A 104 -5.63 -14.71 18.92
N LYS A 105 -6.34 -15.17 17.89
CA LYS A 105 -5.78 -16.06 16.87
C LYS A 105 -4.85 -15.28 15.94
N LEU A 106 -3.60 -15.04 16.39
CA LEU A 106 -2.56 -14.28 15.68
C LEU A 106 -2.52 -14.58 14.17
N GLN A 107 -2.54 -15.87 13.79
CA GLN A 107 -2.49 -16.27 12.38
C GLN A 107 -3.67 -15.72 11.55
N ARG A 108 -4.88 -15.66 12.14
CA ARG A 108 -6.07 -15.14 11.45
C ARG A 108 -6.00 -13.63 11.32
N VAL A 109 -5.56 -12.94 12.36
CA VAL A 109 -5.41 -11.48 12.35
C VAL A 109 -4.34 -11.05 11.35
N LYS A 110 -3.22 -11.78 11.32
CA LYS A 110 -2.14 -11.60 10.35
C LYS A 110 -2.61 -11.83 8.91
N LEU A 111 -3.33 -12.92 8.66
CA LEU A 111 -3.94 -13.19 7.35
C LEU A 111 -4.89 -12.07 6.94
N LEU A 112 -5.75 -11.61 7.85
CA LEU A 112 -6.69 -10.53 7.59
C LEU A 112 -5.96 -9.23 7.25
N LEU A 113 -4.91 -8.86 7.99
CA LEU A 113 -4.08 -7.69 7.67
C LEU A 113 -3.46 -7.78 6.27
N MET A 114 -2.91 -8.96 5.91
CA MET A 114 -2.35 -9.18 4.57
C MET A 114 -3.40 -9.09 3.48
N LEU A 115 -4.59 -9.67 3.67
CA LEU A 115 -5.68 -9.60 2.70
C LEU A 115 -6.21 -8.18 2.53
N VAL A 116 -6.38 -7.43 3.61
CA VAL A 116 -6.80 -6.02 3.56
C VAL A 116 -5.76 -5.16 2.84
N THR A 117 -4.48 -5.39 3.13
CA THR A 117 -3.38 -4.70 2.42
C THR A 117 -3.36 -5.06 0.94
N ALA A 118 -3.49 -6.35 0.59
CA ALA A 118 -3.50 -6.82 -0.78
C ALA A 118 -4.73 -6.33 -1.58
N LEU A 119 -5.89 -6.21 -0.92
CA LEU A 119 -7.08 -5.60 -1.49
C LEU A 119 -6.84 -4.11 -1.76
N THR A 120 -6.30 -3.39 -0.78
CA THR A 120 -6.00 -1.95 -0.88
C THR A 120 -5.03 -1.67 -2.03
N ILE A 121 -3.93 -2.43 -2.11
CA ILE A 121 -2.97 -2.35 -3.22
C ILE A 121 -3.65 -2.70 -4.54
N GLY A 122 -4.42 -3.79 -4.60
CA GLY A 122 -5.07 -4.24 -5.84
C GLY A 122 -6.06 -3.25 -6.42
N VAL A 123 -6.80 -2.53 -5.57
CA VAL A 123 -7.72 -1.46 -5.99
C VAL A 123 -6.93 -0.21 -6.41
N ALA A 124 -5.94 0.21 -5.63
CA ALA A 124 -5.20 1.43 -5.89
C ALA A 124 -4.24 1.32 -7.09
N MET A 125 -3.67 0.14 -7.35
CA MET A 125 -2.68 -0.11 -8.41
C MET A 125 -3.20 0.27 -9.80
N LYS A 126 -4.51 0.11 -10.06
CA LYS A 126 -5.12 0.43 -11.36
C LYS A 126 -4.93 1.90 -11.76
N PHE A 127 -4.82 2.81 -10.80
CA PHE A 127 -4.83 4.26 -11.03
C PHE A 127 -3.53 4.93 -10.59
N VAL A 128 -3.00 4.50 -9.44
CA VAL A 128 -1.80 5.08 -8.84
C VAL A 128 -0.53 4.55 -9.51
N GLY A 129 -0.56 3.33 -10.06
CA GLY A 129 0.62 2.66 -10.61
C GLY A 129 1.42 1.87 -9.58
N ALA A 130 2.14 0.87 -10.07
CA ALA A 130 2.84 -0.12 -9.25
C ALA A 130 4.00 0.44 -8.43
N LEU A 131 4.72 1.46 -8.93
CA LEU A 131 5.86 2.03 -8.21
C LEU A 131 5.40 3.03 -7.14
N ILE A 132 4.41 3.86 -7.46
CA ILE A 132 3.97 4.95 -6.58
C ILE A 132 3.18 4.42 -5.39
N ILE A 133 2.44 3.32 -5.55
CA ILE A 133 1.66 2.75 -4.45
C ILE A 133 2.56 2.37 -3.25
N THR A 134 3.75 1.84 -3.51
CA THR A 134 4.70 1.49 -2.43
C THR A 134 5.18 2.75 -1.69
N SER A 135 5.46 3.82 -2.43
CA SER A 135 5.85 5.11 -1.87
C SER A 135 4.74 5.72 -1.03
N LEU A 136 3.50 5.70 -1.52
CA LEU A 136 2.34 6.25 -0.81
C LEU A 136 1.88 5.42 0.38
N LEU A 137 2.20 4.13 0.43
CA LEU A 137 1.96 3.30 1.61
C LEU A 137 2.99 3.53 2.71
N ILE A 138 4.25 3.85 2.35
CA ILE A 138 5.36 3.94 3.30
C ILE A 138 5.59 5.37 3.78
N ILE A 139 5.75 6.33 2.85
CA ILE A 139 6.25 7.67 3.17
C ILE A 139 5.28 8.47 4.04
N PRO A 140 3.96 8.55 3.74
CA PRO A 140 3.01 9.28 4.58
C PRO A 140 2.90 8.68 5.99
N ALA A 141 2.90 7.35 6.11
CA ALA A 141 2.86 6.67 7.41
C ALA A 141 4.14 6.91 8.22
N ALA A 142 5.32 6.85 7.58
CA ALA A 142 6.60 7.16 8.22
C ALA A 142 6.69 8.61 8.67
N THR A 143 6.16 9.54 7.86
CA THR A 143 6.06 10.98 8.20
C THR A 143 5.14 11.18 9.40
N ALA A 144 3.96 10.56 9.38
CA ALA A 144 2.95 10.66 10.44
C ALA A 144 3.43 10.09 11.78
N ARG A 145 4.22 9.02 11.77
CA ARG A 145 4.76 8.38 12.97
C ARG A 145 5.53 9.35 13.88
N ARG A 146 6.15 10.40 13.34
CA ARG A 146 6.87 11.40 14.15
C ARG A 146 5.95 12.35 14.92
N PHE A 147 4.72 12.54 14.44
CA PHE A 147 3.76 13.48 15.02
C PHE A 147 2.67 12.79 15.86
N ALA A 148 2.52 11.48 15.69
CA ALA A 148 1.47 10.71 16.32
C ALA A 148 1.91 10.07 17.65
N ARG A 149 1.02 10.16 18.64
CA ARG A 149 1.16 9.48 19.94
C ARG A 149 0.32 8.22 20.03
N THR A 150 -0.72 8.09 19.19
CA THR A 150 -1.56 6.90 19.11
C THR A 150 -1.67 6.40 17.66
N PRO A 151 -1.97 5.11 17.43
CA PRO A 151 -2.17 4.55 16.09
C PRO A 151 -3.29 5.25 15.30
N GLU A 152 -4.37 5.67 15.97
CA GLU A 152 -5.48 6.40 15.36
C GLU A 152 -5.02 7.78 14.88
N GLN A 153 -4.24 8.49 15.72
CA GLN A 153 -3.65 9.76 15.32
C GLN A 153 -2.66 9.57 14.17
N MET A 154 -1.91 8.47 14.16
CA MET A 154 -0.98 8.14 13.08
C MET A 154 -1.72 7.94 11.76
N ALA A 155 -2.84 7.20 11.77
CA ALA A 155 -3.67 7.01 10.59
C ALA A 155 -4.22 8.34 10.07
N GLY A 156 -4.77 9.19 10.95
CA GLY A 156 -5.30 10.50 10.55
C GLY A 156 -4.23 11.43 9.95
N VAL A 157 -3.06 11.53 10.59
CA VAL A 157 -1.95 12.36 10.08
C VAL A 157 -1.40 11.78 8.78
N ALA A 158 -1.31 10.46 8.63
CA ALA A 158 -0.85 9.81 7.40
C ALA A 158 -1.78 10.11 6.22
N VAL A 159 -3.11 10.09 6.44
CA VAL A 159 -4.09 10.48 5.44
C VAL A 159 -3.89 11.94 5.02
N LEU A 160 -3.73 12.85 5.97
CA LEU A 160 -3.51 14.27 5.68
C LEU A 160 -2.21 14.49 4.89
N VAL A 161 -1.10 13.88 5.31
CA VAL A 161 0.18 13.95 4.59
C VAL A 161 0.04 13.37 3.18
N GLY A 162 -0.66 12.25 3.03
CA GLY A 162 -0.95 11.65 1.73
C GLY A 162 -1.76 12.58 0.83
N MET A 163 -2.82 13.21 1.35
CA MET A 163 -3.60 14.19 0.60
C MET A 163 -2.74 15.37 0.14
N VAL A 164 -1.94 15.95 1.04
CA VAL A 164 -1.04 17.06 0.70
C VAL A 164 0.01 16.63 -0.33
N ALA A 165 0.57 15.43 -0.22
CA ALA A 165 1.54 14.91 -1.18
C ALA A 165 0.94 14.70 -2.57
N VAL A 166 -0.27 14.13 -2.65
CA VAL A 166 -0.96 13.89 -3.92
C VAL A 166 -1.36 15.22 -4.55
N THR A 167 -2.02 16.12 -3.81
CA THR A 167 -2.43 17.42 -4.35
C THR A 167 -1.22 18.29 -4.72
N GLY A 168 -0.18 18.32 -3.89
CA GLY A 168 1.07 19.04 -4.17
C GLY A 168 1.83 18.47 -5.38
N GLY A 169 1.91 17.15 -5.50
CA GLY A 169 2.54 16.51 -6.64
C GLY A 169 1.79 16.70 -7.95
N LEU A 170 0.46 16.63 -7.92
CA LEU A 170 -0.39 16.87 -9.10
C LEU A 170 -0.36 18.34 -9.54
N THR A 171 -0.38 19.29 -8.60
CA THR A 171 -0.24 20.72 -8.93
C THR A 171 1.14 21.02 -9.52
N PHE A 172 2.21 20.44 -8.98
CA PHE A 172 3.55 20.56 -9.57
C PHE A 172 3.61 19.98 -10.99
N SER A 173 3.04 18.79 -11.19
CA SER A 173 2.93 18.13 -12.49
C SER A 173 2.16 18.98 -13.51
N ALA A 174 1.06 19.62 -13.09
CA ALA A 174 0.25 20.48 -13.95
C ALA A 174 0.93 21.79 -14.36
N VAL A 175 1.89 22.29 -13.57
CA VAL A 175 2.61 23.54 -13.87
C VAL A 175 3.87 23.30 -14.69
N TYR A 176 4.59 22.20 -14.45
CA TYR A 176 5.89 21.92 -15.06
C TYR A 176 5.86 20.80 -16.11
N ASP A 177 4.68 20.31 -16.50
CA ASP A 177 4.48 19.18 -17.44
C ASP A 177 5.31 17.93 -17.08
N THR A 178 5.58 17.73 -15.79
CA THR A 178 6.29 16.54 -15.30
C THR A 178 5.34 15.36 -15.12
N PRO A 179 5.82 14.10 -15.20
CA PRO A 179 4.98 12.94 -14.93
C PRO A 179 4.33 12.99 -13.53
N ALA A 180 3.01 12.84 -13.47
CA ALA A 180 2.21 12.99 -12.24
C ALA A 180 2.69 12.07 -11.11
N GLY A 181 2.91 10.80 -11.43
CA GLY A 181 3.34 9.78 -10.48
C GLY A 181 4.64 10.11 -9.73
N PRO A 182 5.78 10.27 -10.43
CA PRO A 182 7.04 10.72 -9.82
C PRO A 182 6.92 12.03 -9.04
N SER A 183 6.12 12.98 -9.53
CA SER A 183 5.92 14.28 -8.87
C SER A 183 5.26 14.13 -7.49
N VAL A 184 4.28 13.22 -7.37
CA VAL A 184 3.65 12.86 -6.08
C VAL A 184 4.65 12.21 -5.12
N VAL A 185 5.50 11.30 -5.61
CA VAL A 185 6.52 10.66 -4.78
C VAL A 185 7.55 11.68 -4.27
N LEU A 186 8.00 12.59 -5.12
CA LEU A 186 8.91 13.67 -4.74
C LEU A 186 8.28 14.60 -3.69
N CYS A 187 6.99 14.95 -3.85
CA CYS A 187 6.28 15.76 -2.86
C CYS A 187 6.17 15.03 -1.50
N ALA A 188 5.83 13.74 -1.51
CA ALA A 188 5.81 12.92 -0.29
C ALA A 188 7.19 12.85 0.38
N ALA A 189 8.25 12.64 -0.41
CA ALA A 189 9.62 12.58 0.08
C ALA A 189 10.07 13.91 0.71
N LEU A 190 9.72 15.05 0.09
CA LEU A 190 9.97 16.38 0.65
C LEU A 190 9.25 16.56 1.99
N LEU A 191 7.97 16.19 2.10
CA LEU A 191 7.23 16.25 3.38
C LEU A 191 7.89 15.39 4.46
N PHE A 192 8.38 14.20 4.11
CA PHE A 192 9.11 13.34 5.03
C PHE A 192 10.42 13.96 5.51
N ILE A 193 11.23 14.51 4.59
CA ILE A 193 12.49 15.21 4.91
C ILE A 193 12.24 16.42 5.81
N LEU A 194 11.22 17.24 5.49
CA LEU A 194 10.82 18.37 6.31
C LEU A 194 10.38 17.91 7.70
N SER A 195 9.68 16.78 7.80
CA SER A 195 9.33 16.21 9.10
C SER A 195 10.57 15.84 9.90
N MET A 196 11.62 15.32 9.26
CA MET A 196 12.88 14.91 9.90
C MET A 196 13.64 16.07 10.54
N MET A 197 13.54 17.27 9.96
CA MET A 197 14.16 18.48 10.50
C MET A 197 13.55 18.95 11.83
N LYS A 198 12.30 18.55 12.13
CA LYS A 198 11.68 18.88 13.43
C LYS A 198 12.27 17.99 14.52
N LYS A 199 12.84 18.59 15.57
CA LYS A 199 13.42 17.88 16.72
C LYS A 199 12.38 16.94 17.33
N GLN A 200 12.76 15.68 17.53
CA GLN A 200 11.91 14.63 18.11
C GLN A 200 11.52 15.09 19.52
N ALA A 201 10.22 15.28 19.78
CA ALA A 201 9.74 15.50 21.13
C ALA A 201 9.86 14.15 21.86
N SER A 202 10.98 13.98 22.56
CA SER A 202 11.26 12.89 23.51
C SER A 202 10.29 12.90 24.66
#